data_AF-A0A819KBS7-F1
#
_entry.id   AF-A0A819KBS7-F1
#
_cell.length_a   1.000
_cell.length_b   1.000
_cell.length_c   1.000
_cell.angle_alpha   90.00
_cell.angle_beta   90.00
_cell.angle_gamma   90.00
#
_symmetry.space_group_name_H-M   'P 1'
#
loop_
_entity.id
_entity.type
_entity.pdbx_description
1 polymer ?
#
loop_
_entity_poly.entity_id
_entity_poly.type
_entity_poly.pdbx_seq_one_letter_code
_entity_poly.pdbx_strand_id
1 'polypeptide(L)'
;MSTVILTGLDSRTNSDIAEKYCQKYGRILNCYVKSNQCTVTFADKHDAEEFIRSSPHRIDSSGNVNATWKKTLNRTSSHQQQQQQHADNNNCRLTVHGTREQLEEKNLIEYFSRFGHIRMCLPNATQTAATITFDDRLGYERALKESRHFLNGRSLIVEPYKSIDEFESNKRMKLSDSKQPTSSNVISQLEYEKDQLINEQSRIEDHYQERMKFYEYENFQLNEHLKKQHNDFTHQVVHYQYLLKQSLDEILSKDQQIEQLKKENKDIDDLLRQSLHDNEQQQIQLKKREDVHSQTKRKYEELYKAYIKLKDNCGTQRIIDTEIASSTITINRPKSTIDNVRKK
;
A
#
# COMPACT_ATOMS: atom_id res chain seq x y z
N MET A 1 30.43 4.10 -4.78
CA MET A 1 29.90 5.12 -3.86
C MET A 1 29.43 6.30 -4.67
N SER A 2 28.17 6.66 -4.47
CA SER A 2 27.46 7.65 -5.28
C SER A 2 26.89 8.73 -4.36
N THR A 3 27.19 9.99 -4.64
CA THR A 3 26.77 11.12 -3.79
C THR A 3 25.80 12.02 -4.55
N VAL A 4 24.68 12.33 -3.89
CA VAL A 4 23.59 13.17 -4.38
C VAL A 4 23.51 14.43 -3.53
N ILE A 5 23.19 15.55 -4.16
CA ILE A 5 22.92 16.84 -3.53
C ILE A 5 21.43 17.14 -3.62
N LEU A 6 20.81 17.36 -2.47
CA LEU A 6 19.45 17.84 -2.30
C LEU A 6 19.47 19.35 -2.09
N THR A 7 18.64 20.08 -2.83
CA THR A 7 18.48 21.54 -2.69
C THR A 7 17.01 21.90 -2.51
N GLY A 8 16.75 23.03 -1.87
CA GLY A 8 15.37 23.48 -1.58
C GLY A 8 14.77 22.83 -0.34
N LEU A 9 15.61 22.43 0.62
CA LEU A 9 15.14 21.90 1.91
C LEU A 9 14.59 23.03 2.79
N ASP A 10 13.55 22.72 3.56
CA ASP A 10 13.07 23.63 4.60
C ASP A 10 14.11 23.81 5.71
N SER A 11 14.11 24.99 6.32
CA SER A 11 15.01 25.33 7.43
C SER A 11 14.88 24.39 8.65
N ARG A 12 13.75 23.69 8.79
CA ARG A 12 13.49 22.72 9.87
C ARG A 12 13.98 21.31 9.54
N THR A 13 14.35 21.04 8.29
CA THR A 13 14.79 19.71 7.86
C THR A 13 16.24 19.49 8.30
N ASN A 14 16.42 18.56 9.24
CA ASN A 14 17.73 18.15 9.76
C ASN A 14 18.24 16.89 9.05
N SER A 15 19.47 16.47 9.39
CA SER A 15 20.12 15.28 8.82
C SER A 15 19.29 14.01 9.00
N ASP A 16 18.68 13.85 10.16
CA ASP A 16 17.96 12.61 10.53
C ASP A 16 16.68 12.45 9.69
N ILE A 17 15.96 13.55 9.46
CA ILE A 17 14.76 13.57 8.61
C ILE A 17 15.14 13.25 7.15
N ALA A 18 16.16 13.92 6.62
CA ALA A 18 16.62 13.71 5.25
C ALA A 18 17.15 12.28 5.06
N GLU A 19 17.93 11.78 6.02
CA GLU A 19 18.46 10.41 5.99
C GLU A 19 17.35 9.38 6.01
N LYS A 20 16.41 9.48 6.97
CA LYS A 20 15.27 8.57 7.08
C LYS A 20 14.42 8.54 5.82
N TYR A 21 14.27 9.69 5.15
CA TYR A 21 13.58 9.76 3.86
C TYR A 21 14.35 9.04 2.76
N CYS A 22 15.64 9.33 2.60
CA CYS A 22 16.49 8.74 1.57
C CYS A 22 16.72 7.23 1.77
N GLN A 23 16.67 6.74 3.01
CA GLN A 23 16.78 5.32 3.35
C GLN A 23 15.69 4.44 2.70
N LYS A 24 14.57 5.02 2.23
CA LYS A 24 13.54 4.31 1.47
C LYS A 24 14.04 3.76 0.13
N TYR A 25 15.08 4.36 -0.42
CA TYR A 25 15.63 4.03 -1.74
C TYR A 25 16.89 3.19 -1.66
N GLY A 26 17.51 3.06 -0.49
CA GLY A 26 18.76 2.34 -0.36
C GLY A 26 19.53 2.62 0.92
N ARG A 27 20.65 1.91 1.08
CA ARG A 27 21.49 2.05 2.26
C ARG A 27 22.31 3.35 2.19
N ILE A 28 22.11 4.23 3.17
CA ILE A 28 22.85 5.48 3.30
C ILE A 28 24.15 5.24 4.06
N LEU A 29 25.27 5.73 3.53
CA LEU A 29 26.58 5.71 4.20
C LEU A 29 26.87 7.00 4.97
N ASN A 30 26.39 8.12 4.45
CA ASN A 30 26.59 9.43 5.05
C ASN A 30 25.46 10.37 4.63
N CYS A 31 24.96 11.17 5.57
CA CYS A 31 23.98 12.22 5.35
C CYS A 31 24.44 13.47 6.08
N TYR A 32 24.64 14.56 5.35
CA TYR A 32 25.11 15.83 5.92
C TYR A 32 24.26 16.99 5.41
N VAL A 33 23.62 17.70 6.33
CA VAL A 33 22.81 18.89 6.04
C VAL A 33 23.58 20.15 6.40
N LYS A 34 23.61 21.11 5.49
CA LYS A 34 24.17 22.44 5.71
C LYS A 34 23.26 23.48 5.07
N SER A 35 22.67 24.34 5.90
CA SER A 35 21.69 25.34 5.49
C SER A 35 20.48 24.68 4.79
N ASN A 36 20.19 25.04 3.53
CA ASN A 36 19.08 24.51 2.73
C ASN A 36 19.53 23.40 1.74
N GLN A 37 20.71 22.82 1.97
CA GLN A 37 21.30 21.79 1.13
C GLN A 37 21.65 20.55 1.96
N CYS A 38 21.37 19.36 1.42
CA CYS A 38 21.80 18.09 2.01
C CYS A 38 22.64 17.30 1.03
N THR A 39 23.74 16.73 1.50
CA THR A 39 24.56 15.78 0.75
C THR A 39 24.30 14.38 1.28
N VAL A 40 23.86 13.48 0.42
CA VAL A 40 23.55 12.08 0.76
C VAL A 40 24.45 11.17 -0.06
N THR A 41 25.15 10.25 0.60
CA THR A 41 25.98 9.25 -0.05
C THR A 41 25.34 7.87 0.11
N PHE A 42 24.96 7.27 -1.00
CA PHE A 42 24.42 5.91 -1.05
C PHE A 42 25.56 4.89 -1.12
N ALA A 43 25.34 3.72 -0.52
CA ALA A 43 26.25 2.58 -0.61
C ALA A 43 26.35 2.09 -2.05
N ASP A 44 25.21 1.88 -2.70
CA ASP A 44 25.11 1.48 -4.10
C ASP A 44 24.86 2.69 -5.02
N LYS A 45 25.38 2.61 -6.25
CA LYS A 45 25.10 3.58 -7.31
C LYS A 45 23.66 3.43 -7.82
N HIS A 46 23.13 2.21 -7.85
CA HIS A 46 21.79 1.93 -8.33
C HIS A 46 20.73 2.64 -7.48
N ASP A 47 20.83 2.55 -6.15
CA ASP A 47 19.97 3.24 -5.19
C ASP A 47 19.93 4.76 -5.41
N ALA A 48 21.10 5.37 -5.67
CA ALA A 48 21.21 6.81 -5.94
C ALA A 48 20.57 7.20 -7.27
N GLU A 49 20.67 6.34 -8.30
CA GLU A 49 19.99 6.54 -9.58
C GLU A 49 18.47 6.42 -9.43
N GLU A 50 17.98 5.40 -8.71
CA GLU A 50 16.56 5.22 -8.42
C GLU A 50 16.01 6.42 -7.65
N PHE A 51 16.74 6.88 -6.64
CA PHE A 51 16.42 8.10 -5.91
C PHE A 51 16.24 9.27 -6.88
N ILE A 52 17.25 9.63 -7.70
CA ILE A 52 17.15 10.75 -8.65
C ILE A 52 16.00 10.59 -9.67
N ARG A 53 15.75 9.36 -10.16
CA ARG A 53 14.65 9.08 -11.10
C ARG A 53 13.27 9.31 -10.49
N SER A 54 13.13 9.15 -9.18
CA SER A 54 11.85 9.29 -8.47
C SER A 54 11.47 10.74 -8.11
N SER A 55 12.24 11.72 -8.60
CA SER A 55 11.88 13.14 -8.54
C SER A 55 10.48 13.37 -9.17
N PRO A 56 9.63 14.25 -8.60
CA PRO A 56 9.90 15.20 -7.51
C PRO A 56 9.87 14.59 -6.11
N HIS A 57 10.82 14.98 -5.26
CA HIS A 57 10.87 14.55 -3.86
C HIS A 57 10.17 15.53 -2.94
N ARG A 58 9.55 15.00 -1.87
CA ARG A 58 8.94 15.78 -0.78
C ARG A 58 9.37 15.19 0.55
N ILE A 59 10.35 15.82 1.17
CA ILE A 59 10.96 15.35 2.43
C ILE A 59 10.21 15.90 3.64
N ASP A 60 9.65 17.09 3.52
CA ASP A 60 8.90 17.80 4.56
C ASP A 60 7.59 18.39 4.01
N SER A 61 6.87 19.12 4.86
CA SER A 61 5.59 19.78 4.53
C SER A 61 5.72 21.00 3.61
N SER A 62 6.94 21.43 3.28
CA SER A 62 7.28 22.81 2.92
C SER A 62 7.69 23.00 1.47
N GLY A 63 7.90 21.92 0.70
CA GLY A 63 8.14 22.06 -0.74
C GLY A 63 8.67 20.82 -1.45
N ASN A 64 8.84 20.97 -2.78
CA ASN A 64 9.55 20.01 -3.61
C ASN A 64 11.06 20.20 -3.43
N VAL A 65 11.77 19.10 -3.23
CA VAL A 65 13.24 19.06 -3.10
C VAL A 65 13.82 18.60 -4.43
N ASN A 66 14.83 19.32 -4.92
CA ASN A 66 15.52 18.96 -6.16
C ASN A 66 16.78 18.13 -5.83
N ALA A 67 16.91 16.97 -6.48
CA ALA A 67 18.01 16.03 -6.31
C ALA A 67 18.91 16.02 -7.54
N THR A 68 20.20 16.24 -7.35
CA THR A 68 21.19 16.26 -8.44
C THR A 68 22.44 15.49 -8.07
N TRP A 69 23.13 14.93 -9.06
CA TRP A 69 24.43 14.30 -8.83
C TRP A 69 25.43 15.31 -8.26
N LYS A 70 26.15 14.94 -7.20
CA LYS A 70 27.34 15.69 -6.78
C LYS A 70 28.38 15.52 -7.87
N LYS A 71 28.46 16.48 -8.79
CA LYS A 71 29.54 16.55 -9.77
C LYS A 71 30.84 16.59 -8.98
N THR A 72 31.71 15.62 -9.21
CA THR A 72 33.07 15.61 -8.67
C THR A 72 33.77 16.83 -9.23
N LEU A 73 33.74 17.93 -8.49
CA LEU A 73 34.39 19.17 -8.87
C LEU A 73 35.89 18.89 -8.77
N ASN A 74 36.54 18.62 -9.90
CA ASN A 74 37.97 18.76 -10.00
C ASN A 74 38.27 20.19 -9.54
N ARG A 75 38.99 20.31 -8.42
CA ARG A 75 39.34 21.58 -7.77
C ARG A 75 40.29 22.36 -8.67
N THR A 76 39.74 23.03 -9.68
CA THR A 76 40.45 24.05 -10.43
C THR A 76 39.61 25.32 -10.39
N SER A 77 40.01 26.21 -9.47
CA SER A 77 39.94 27.67 -9.61
C SER A 77 38.56 28.33 -9.73
N SER A 78 38.16 28.92 -8.60
CA SER A 78 36.98 29.74 -8.29
C SER A 78 36.82 31.05 -9.09
N HIS A 79 37.48 31.22 -10.24
CA HIS A 79 37.34 32.42 -11.08
C HIS A 79 36.72 32.21 -12.46
N GLN A 80 36.35 30.98 -12.85
CA GLN A 80 35.67 30.75 -14.14
C GLN A 80 34.14 30.54 -14.06
N GLN A 81 33.57 30.45 -12.85
CA GLN A 81 32.16 30.06 -12.68
C GLN A 81 31.13 31.12 -13.11
N GLN A 82 31.50 32.38 -13.32
CA GLN A 82 30.56 33.41 -13.79
C GLN A 82 30.54 33.57 -15.32
N GLN A 83 31.53 33.09 -16.06
CA GLN A 83 31.53 33.18 -17.53
C GLN A 83 31.07 31.89 -18.23
N GLN A 84 31.15 30.72 -17.59
CA GLN A 84 30.69 29.46 -18.19
C GLN A 84 29.17 29.23 -18.12
N GLN A 85 28.42 29.93 -17.26
CA GLN A 85 26.96 29.80 -17.20
C GLN A 85 26.23 30.36 -18.43
N HIS A 86 26.88 31.19 -19.25
CA HIS A 86 26.30 31.69 -20.50
C HIS A 86 26.65 30.86 -21.73
N ALA A 87 27.78 30.14 -21.73
CA ALA A 87 28.19 29.30 -22.86
C ALA A 87 27.47 27.94 -22.90
N ASP A 88 27.08 27.38 -21.75
CA ASP A 88 26.34 26.11 -21.68
C ASP A 88 24.82 26.25 -21.88
N ASN A 89 24.27 27.47 -21.92
CA ASN A 89 22.81 27.68 -22.03
C ASN A 89 22.22 27.29 -23.40
N ASN A 90 23.03 27.19 -24.46
CA ASN A 90 22.54 26.72 -25.76
C ASN A 90 22.45 25.18 -25.84
N ASN A 91 23.11 24.44 -24.95
CA ASN A 91 23.20 22.98 -25.02
C ASN A 91 21.97 22.25 -24.49
N CYS A 92 20.97 22.95 -23.93
CA CYS A 92 19.74 22.31 -23.42
C CYS A 92 18.49 22.82 -24.13
N ARG A 93 18.64 23.32 -25.36
CA ARG A 93 17.56 23.89 -26.16
C ARG A 93 17.19 22.95 -27.30
N LEU A 94 15.90 22.71 -27.46
CA LEU A 94 15.34 21.98 -28.60
C LEU A 94 14.28 22.82 -29.32
N THR A 95 14.12 22.56 -30.61
CA THR A 95 13.06 23.14 -31.44
C THR A 95 12.01 22.08 -31.69
N VAL A 96 10.75 22.41 -31.37
CA VAL A 96 9.58 21.57 -31.62
C VAL A 96 8.78 22.18 -32.75
N HIS A 97 8.46 21.39 -33.77
CA HIS A 97 7.57 21.77 -34.86
C HIS A 97 6.25 21.02 -34.74
N GLY A 98 5.15 21.70 -35.06
CA GLY A 98 3.80 21.16 -34.92
C GLY A 98 2.73 22.13 -35.42
N THR A 99 1.45 21.75 -35.22
CA THR A 99 0.32 22.62 -35.54
C THR A 99 0.07 23.65 -34.44
N ARG A 100 -0.56 24.78 -34.80
CA ARG A 100 -0.85 25.90 -33.90
C ARG A 100 -1.49 25.49 -32.56
N GLU A 101 -2.50 24.62 -32.62
CA GLU A 101 -3.25 24.12 -31.46
C GLU A 101 -2.39 23.25 -30.51
N GLN A 102 -1.33 22.62 -31.04
CA GLN A 102 -0.44 21.77 -30.25
C GLN A 102 0.65 22.59 -29.55
N LEU A 103 1.04 23.71 -30.14
CA LEU A 103 2.18 24.53 -29.68
C LEU A 103 1.78 25.61 -28.68
N GLU A 104 0.62 25.46 -28.03
CA GLU A 104 0.30 26.22 -26.84
C GLU A 104 1.32 25.91 -25.74
N GLU A 105 1.88 26.96 -25.14
CA GLU A 105 2.95 26.87 -24.14
C GLU A 105 2.60 25.91 -23.01
N LYS A 106 1.35 25.96 -22.51
CA LYS A 106 0.86 25.08 -21.44
C LYS A 106 0.94 23.60 -21.82
N ASN A 107 0.50 23.24 -23.03
CA ASN A 107 0.49 21.85 -23.51
C ASN A 107 1.92 21.34 -23.72
N LEU A 108 2.82 22.19 -24.23
CA LEU A 108 4.23 21.86 -24.39
C LEU A 108 4.92 21.67 -23.03
N ILE A 109 4.68 22.56 -22.07
CA ILE A 109 5.25 22.44 -20.73
C ILE A 109 4.76 21.15 -20.07
N GLU A 110 3.46 20.89 -20.08
CA GLU A 110 2.88 19.67 -19.51
C GLU A 110 3.46 18.40 -20.15
N TYR A 111 3.53 18.37 -21.49
CA TYR A 111 4.04 17.23 -22.23
C TYR A 111 5.54 16.98 -21.99
N PHE A 112 6.38 18.01 -22.16
CA PHE A 112 7.84 17.87 -22.10
C PHE A 112 8.39 17.81 -20.68
N SER A 113 7.60 18.20 -19.66
CA SER A 113 8.00 18.06 -18.25
C SER A 113 8.25 16.61 -17.84
N ARG A 114 7.72 15.63 -18.59
CA ARG A 114 8.03 14.19 -18.39
C ARG A 114 9.51 13.85 -18.60
N PHE A 115 10.22 14.63 -19.43
CA PHE A 115 11.62 14.37 -19.75
C PHE A 115 12.55 15.08 -18.79
N GLY A 116 12.16 16.24 -18.25
CA GLY A 116 12.99 17.02 -17.33
C GLY A 116 12.32 18.35 -16.98
N HIS A 117 12.92 19.10 -16.07
CA HIS A 117 12.38 20.41 -15.69
C HIS A 117 12.60 21.42 -16.82
N ILE A 118 11.52 22.07 -17.25
CA ILE A 118 11.56 23.06 -18.32
C ILE A 118 11.80 24.43 -17.69
N ARG A 119 12.94 25.02 -18.05
CA ARG A 119 13.30 26.38 -17.66
C ARG A 119 12.46 27.43 -18.37
N MET A 120 12.23 27.21 -19.66
CA MET A 120 11.58 28.17 -20.54
C MET A 120 10.98 27.51 -21.78
N CYS A 121 9.78 27.93 -22.17
CA CYS A 121 9.12 27.55 -23.41
C CYS A 121 8.76 28.81 -24.18
N LEU A 122 9.24 28.95 -25.42
CA LEU A 122 8.99 30.10 -26.27
C LEU A 122 8.37 29.66 -27.60
N PRO A 123 7.03 29.75 -27.75
CA PRO A 123 6.38 29.59 -29.04
C PRO A 123 6.83 30.68 -30.01
N ASN A 124 7.06 30.33 -31.28
CA ASN A 124 7.32 31.31 -32.33
C ASN A 124 6.04 32.11 -32.64
N ALA A 125 6.17 33.32 -33.18
CA ALA A 125 5.04 34.20 -33.54
C ALA A 125 4.04 33.54 -34.51
N THR A 126 4.54 32.67 -35.40
CA THR A 126 3.70 31.90 -36.33
C THR A 126 3.04 30.68 -35.69
N GLN A 127 3.43 30.31 -34.46
CA GLN A 127 2.98 29.11 -33.74
C GLN A 127 3.11 27.81 -34.55
N THR A 128 4.09 27.76 -35.46
CA THR A 128 4.46 26.55 -36.22
C THR A 128 5.72 25.88 -35.66
N ALA A 129 6.41 26.56 -34.76
CA ALA A 129 7.55 26.05 -34.01
C ALA A 129 7.56 26.63 -32.60
N ALA A 130 8.18 25.94 -31.66
CA ALA A 130 8.44 26.42 -30.31
C ALA A 130 9.86 26.00 -29.87
N THR A 131 10.54 26.84 -29.09
CA THR A 131 11.82 26.50 -28.48
C THR A 131 11.60 26.14 -27.01
N ILE A 132 12.09 24.96 -26.61
CA ILE A 132 12.03 24.50 -25.23
C ILE A 132 13.45 24.47 -24.67
N THR A 133 13.63 25.02 -23.48
CA THR A 133 14.89 25.04 -22.76
C THR A 133 14.72 24.23 -21.48
N PHE A 134 15.51 23.16 -21.33
CA PHE A 134 15.57 22.37 -20.10
C PHE A 134 16.56 22.99 -19.12
N ASP A 135 16.32 22.79 -17.82
CA ASP A 135 17.32 23.11 -16.79
C ASP A 135 18.48 22.11 -16.79
N ASP A 136 18.23 20.88 -17.25
CA ASP A 136 19.20 19.80 -17.25
C ASP A 136 19.45 19.22 -18.65
N ARG A 137 20.73 18.91 -18.92
CA ARG A 137 21.15 18.25 -20.16
C ARG A 137 20.51 16.86 -20.32
N LEU A 138 20.23 16.17 -19.21
CA LEU A 138 19.62 14.85 -19.22
C LEU A 138 18.16 14.89 -19.71
N GLY A 139 17.39 15.92 -19.34
CA GLY A 139 16.04 16.09 -19.86
C GLY A 139 16.02 16.38 -21.36
N TYR A 140 16.93 17.23 -21.81
CA TYR A 140 17.15 17.50 -23.23
C TYR A 140 17.52 16.24 -24.04
N GLU A 141 18.48 15.44 -23.58
CA GLU A 141 18.90 14.21 -24.28
C GLU A 141 17.82 13.14 -24.29
N ARG A 142 17.05 13.01 -23.19
CA ARG A 142 15.90 12.11 -23.13
C ARG A 142 14.83 12.50 -24.14
N ALA A 143 14.51 13.79 -24.24
CA ALA A 143 13.57 14.28 -25.23
C ALA A 143 14.05 13.98 -26.67
N LEU A 144 15.31 14.26 -27.00
CA LEU A 144 15.84 13.98 -28.35
C LEU A 144 15.99 12.50 -28.69
N LYS A 145 16.20 11.64 -27.69
CA LYS A 145 16.37 10.19 -27.90
C LYS A 145 15.05 9.51 -28.27
N GLU A 146 13.92 10.09 -27.89
CA GLU A 146 12.62 9.54 -28.25
C GLU A 146 12.33 9.76 -29.75
N SER A 147 12.01 8.68 -30.46
CA SER A 147 11.91 8.70 -31.92
C SER A 147 10.66 9.40 -32.44
N ARG A 148 9.60 9.50 -31.62
CA ARG A 148 8.31 10.08 -31.99
C ARG A 148 7.66 10.75 -30.81
N HIS A 149 7.24 12.00 -30.99
CA HIS A 149 6.46 12.74 -30.01
C HIS A 149 5.02 12.91 -30.49
N PHE A 150 4.06 12.75 -29.58
CA PHE A 150 2.63 12.90 -29.89
C PHE A 150 1.96 13.80 -28.85
N LEU A 151 1.37 14.91 -29.29
CA LEU A 151 0.64 15.84 -28.42
C LEU A 151 -0.76 16.06 -29.00
N ASN A 152 -1.79 15.81 -28.19
CA ASN A 152 -3.20 15.84 -28.59
C ASN A 152 -3.49 14.96 -29.83
N GLY A 153 -2.88 13.77 -29.87
CA GLY A 153 -3.09 12.78 -30.93
C GLY A 153 -2.42 13.09 -32.28
N ARG A 154 -1.65 14.18 -32.41
CA ARG A 154 -0.87 14.46 -33.64
C ARG A 154 0.64 14.46 -33.35
N SER A 155 1.41 14.13 -34.37
CA SER A 155 2.87 14.02 -34.28
C SER A 155 3.52 15.40 -34.13
N LEU A 156 4.59 15.46 -33.34
CA LEU A 156 5.53 16.57 -33.21
C LEU A 156 6.86 16.16 -33.85
N ILE A 157 7.57 17.12 -34.42
CA ILE A 157 8.95 16.93 -34.88
C ILE A 157 9.84 17.68 -33.90
N VAL A 158 10.82 17.00 -33.31
CA VAL A 158 11.73 17.56 -32.33
C VAL A 158 13.15 17.50 -32.88
N GLU A 159 13.81 18.65 -32.93
CA GLU A 159 15.17 18.79 -33.42
C GLU A 159 16.07 19.51 -32.41
N PRO A 160 17.39 19.28 -32.43
CA PRO A 160 18.34 20.13 -31.73
C PRO A 160 18.15 21.59 -32.15
N TYR A 161 18.17 22.52 -31.18
CA TYR A 161 18.09 23.94 -31.50
C TYR A 161 19.28 24.36 -32.35
N LYS A 162 19.00 24.94 -33.53
CA LYS A 162 19.99 25.54 -34.42
C LYS A 162 19.90 27.04 -34.27
N SER A 163 21.02 27.69 -33.99
CA SER A 163 21.06 29.16 -34.00
C SER A 163 20.85 29.67 -35.43
N ILE A 164 20.24 30.85 -35.57
CA ILE A 164 19.98 31.47 -36.88
C ILE A 164 21.29 31.68 -37.67
N ASP A 165 22.39 31.94 -36.97
CA ASP A 165 23.71 32.19 -37.58
C ASP A 165 24.33 30.95 -38.25
N GLU A 166 24.10 29.74 -37.72
CA GLU A 166 24.64 28.50 -38.30
C GLU A 166 23.98 28.11 -39.63
N PHE A 167 22.74 28.55 -39.86
CA PHE A 167 21.98 28.20 -41.06
C PHE A 167 22.51 28.94 -42.31
N GLU A 168 23.02 30.17 -42.15
CA GLU A 168 23.55 30.95 -43.27
C GLU A 168 24.95 30.52 -43.72
N SER A 169 25.79 30.04 -42.81
CA SER A 169 27.17 29.61 -43.12
C SER A 169 27.24 28.37 -44.02
N ASN A 170 26.32 27.41 -43.88
CA ASN A 170 26.38 26.15 -44.64
C ASN A 170 25.91 26.26 -46.10
N LYS A 171 25.20 27.34 -46.46
CA LYS A 171 24.69 27.54 -47.83
C LYS A 171 25.76 28.09 -48.79
N ARG A 172 26.86 28.64 -48.27
CA ARG A 172 27.90 29.33 -49.07
C ARG A 172 29.04 28.44 -49.56
N MET A 173 29.24 27.24 -49.03
CA MET A 173 30.45 26.44 -49.33
C MET A 173 30.34 25.42 -50.49
N LYS A 174 29.19 25.27 -51.17
CA LYS A 174 29.01 24.21 -52.20
C LYS A 174 29.14 24.66 -53.67
N LEU A 175 29.65 25.85 -53.99
CA LEU A 175 29.59 26.38 -55.37
C LEU A 175 30.92 26.66 -56.08
N SER A 176 32.07 26.30 -55.51
CA SER A 176 33.38 26.56 -56.16
C SER A 176 34.26 25.32 -56.13
N ASP A 177 34.15 24.48 -57.17
CA ASP A 177 35.30 23.96 -57.94
C ASP A 177 34.87 22.77 -58.81
N SER A 178 34.75 23.02 -60.12
CA SER A 178 34.54 22.01 -61.14
C SER A 178 35.65 22.15 -62.19
N LYS A 179 36.67 21.30 -62.08
CA LYS A 179 37.63 21.03 -63.16
C LYS A 179 37.37 19.61 -63.67
N GLN A 180 37.14 19.49 -64.98
CA GLN A 180 36.76 18.24 -65.63
C GLN A 180 37.90 17.19 -65.57
N PRO A 181 37.61 15.95 -65.13
CA PRO A 181 38.58 14.86 -65.10
C PRO A 181 38.65 14.11 -66.44
N THR A 182 39.85 13.63 -66.77
CA THR A 182 40.17 12.82 -67.96
C THR A 182 39.76 11.34 -67.80
N SER A 183 39.27 10.72 -68.87
CA SER A 183 38.57 9.41 -68.90
C SER A 183 39.32 8.19 -68.33
N SER A 184 40.66 8.17 -68.34
CA SER A 184 41.45 7.06 -67.79
C SER A 184 41.51 7.06 -66.25
N ASN A 185 41.35 8.21 -65.59
CA ASN A 185 41.27 8.29 -64.13
C ASN A 185 39.91 7.84 -63.60
N VAL A 186 38.87 7.93 -64.44
CA VAL A 186 37.48 7.70 -64.03
C VAL A 186 37.23 6.22 -63.70
N ILE A 187 37.85 5.28 -64.42
CA ILE A 187 37.62 3.84 -64.19
C ILE A 187 38.22 3.38 -62.85
N SER A 188 39.49 3.71 -62.57
CA SER A 188 40.11 3.36 -61.29
C SER A 188 39.43 4.05 -60.10
N GLN A 189 38.88 5.25 -60.32
CA GLN A 189 38.13 5.97 -59.29
C GLN A 189 36.77 5.31 -59.00
N LEU A 190 36.08 4.82 -60.04
CA LEU A 190 34.82 4.07 -59.90
C LEU A 190 35.02 2.70 -59.22
N GLU A 191 36.10 1.98 -59.53
CA GLU A 191 36.41 0.71 -58.87
C GLU A 191 36.69 0.90 -57.37
N TYR A 192 37.49 1.92 -57.04
CA TYR A 192 37.74 2.29 -55.65
C TYR A 192 36.47 2.70 -54.89
N GLU A 193 35.60 3.49 -55.54
CA GLU A 193 34.31 3.89 -54.96
C GLU A 193 33.38 2.69 -54.75
N LYS A 194 33.34 1.75 -55.70
CA LYS A 194 32.58 0.50 -55.55
C LYS A 194 33.05 -0.32 -54.35
N ASP A 195 34.35 -0.48 -54.16
CA ASP A 195 34.90 -1.21 -53.01
C ASP A 195 34.64 -0.49 -51.68
N GLN A 196 34.64 0.85 -51.67
CA GLN A 196 34.21 1.63 -50.50
C GLN A 196 32.73 1.38 -50.18
N LEU A 197 31.85 1.41 -51.19
CA LEU A 197 30.42 1.16 -51.00
C LEU A 197 30.13 -0.27 -50.50
N ILE A 198 30.86 -1.27 -51.00
CA ILE A 198 30.73 -2.66 -50.53
C ILE A 198 31.14 -2.76 -49.05
N ASN A 199 32.26 -2.13 -48.66
CA ASN A 199 32.71 -2.11 -47.27
C ASN A 199 31.74 -1.35 -46.36
N GLU A 200 31.16 -0.24 -46.82
CA GLU A 200 30.16 0.52 -46.09
C GLU A 200 28.88 -0.30 -45.90
N GLN A 201 28.41 -0.98 -46.95
CA GLN A 201 27.25 -1.86 -46.88
C GLN A 201 27.47 -2.99 -45.88
N SER A 202 28.67 -3.61 -45.87
CA SER A 202 29.01 -4.65 -44.88
C SER A 202 28.96 -4.11 -43.45
N ARG A 203 29.49 -2.90 -43.21
CA ARG A 203 29.43 -2.27 -41.87
C ARG A 203 28.01 -1.94 -41.42
N ILE A 204 27.16 -1.50 -42.34
CA ILE A 204 25.74 -1.22 -42.06
C ILE A 204 25.03 -2.52 -41.70
N GLU A 205 25.28 -3.61 -42.44
CA GLU A 205 24.70 -4.92 -42.15
C GLU A 205 25.16 -5.43 -40.77
N ASP A 206 26.45 -5.37 -40.46
CA ASP A 206 26.99 -5.77 -39.15
C ASP A 206 26.33 -4.98 -38.00
N HIS A 207 26.22 -3.66 -38.14
CA HIS A 207 25.53 -2.81 -37.17
C HIS A 207 24.04 -3.19 -37.05
N TYR A 208 23.36 -3.51 -38.15
CA TYR A 208 21.96 -3.93 -38.12
C TYR A 208 21.81 -5.25 -37.35
N GLN A 209 22.68 -6.22 -37.61
CA GLN A 209 22.68 -7.51 -36.92
C GLN A 209 22.96 -7.37 -35.41
N GLU A 210 23.92 -6.53 -35.01
CA GLU A 210 24.16 -6.24 -33.59
C GLU A 210 22.94 -5.61 -32.91
N ARG A 211 22.28 -4.67 -33.59
CA ARG A 211 21.08 -4.02 -33.08
C ARG A 211 19.91 -4.99 -32.96
N MET A 212 19.75 -5.92 -33.90
CA MET A 212 18.74 -6.99 -33.81
C MET A 212 18.98 -7.88 -32.59
N LYS A 213 20.23 -8.32 -32.35
CA LYS A 213 20.58 -9.11 -31.16
C LYS A 213 20.28 -8.37 -29.86
N PHE A 214 20.53 -7.06 -29.82
CA PHE A 214 20.18 -6.22 -28.67
C PHE A 214 18.66 -6.20 -28.43
N TYR A 215 17.86 -6.03 -29.47
CA TYR A 215 16.38 -6.07 -29.35
C TYR A 215 15.86 -7.43 -28.90
N GLU A 216 16.43 -8.53 -29.40
CA GLU A 216 16.08 -9.88 -28.96
C GLU A 216 16.38 -10.08 -27.47
N TYR A 217 17.53 -9.60 -27.00
CA TYR A 217 17.89 -9.64 -25.59
C TYR A 217 16.95 -8.79 -24.72
N GLU A 218 16.62 -7.57 -25.14
CA GLU A 218 15.70 -6.70 -24.40
C GLU A 218 14.29 -7.31 -24.31
N ASN A 219 13.78 -7.87 -25.41
CA ASN A 219 12.52 -8.62 -25.42
C ASN A 219 12.56 -9.84 -24.52
N PHE A 220 13.68 -10.57 -24.49
CA PHE A 220 13.86 -11.70 -23.58
C PHE A 220 13.79 -11.27 -22.11
N GLN A 221 14.49 -10.19 -21.74
CA GLN A 221 14.45 -9.65 -20.37
C GLN A 221 13.05 -9.17 -19.97
N LEU A 222 12.34 -8.51 -20.89
CA LEU A 222 10.97 -8.08 -20.66
C LEU A 222 10.03 -9.27 -20.44
N ASN A 223 10.16 -10.34 -21.23
CA ASN A 223 9.37 -11.55 -21.06
C ASN A 223 9.64 -12.26 -19.72
N GLU A 224 10.91 -12.35 -19.30
CA GLU A 224 11.26 -12.91 -17.99
C GLU A 224 10.71 -12.05 -16.84
N HIS A 225 10.73 -10.73 -16.99
CA HIS A 225 10.12 -9.83 -16.01
C HIS A 225 8.60 -10.03 -15.89
N LEU A 226 7.89 -10.09 -17.02
CA LEU A 226 6.45 -10.34 -17.06
C LEU A 226 6.08 -11.69 -16.47
N LYS A 227 6.87 -12.74 -16.77
CA LYS A 227 6.71 -14.07 -16.21
C LYS A 227 6.89 -14.07 -14.69
N LYS A 228 7.88 -13.34 -14.18
CA LYS A 228 8.09 -13.17 -12.74
C LYS A 228 6.90 -12.47 -12.08
N GLN A 229 6.43 -11.35 -12.64
CA GLN A 229 5.24 -10.64 -12.12
C GLN A 229 3.99 -11.53 -12.12
N HIS A 230 3.79 -12.32 -13.18
CA HIS A 230 2.67 -13.25 -13.26
C HIS A 230 2.74 -14.34 -12.18
N ASN A 231 3.94 -14.88 -11.93
CA ASN A 231 4.15 -15.87 -10.86
C ASN A 231 3.91 -15.26 -9.48
N ASP A 232 4.43 -14.06 -9.22
CA ASP A 232 4.24 -13.35 -7.95
C ASP A 232 2.75 -13.08 -7.69
N PHE A 233 2.02 -12.63 -8.72
CA PHE A 233 0.57 -12.44 -8.64
C PHE A 233 -0.17 -13.76 -8.37
N THR A 234 0.22 -14.83 -9.07
CA THR A 234 -0.38 -16.17 -8.86
C THR A 234 -0.16 -16.67 -7.43
N HIS A 235 1.04 -16.48 -6.89
CA HIS A 235 1.34 -16.81 -5.49
C HIS A 235 0.49 -16.01 -4.50
N GLN A 236 0.31 -14.70 -4.75
CA GLN A 236 -0.57 -13.86 -3.93
C GLN A 236 -2.02 -14.36 -3.96
N VAL A 237 -2.55 -14.69 -5.14
CA VAL A 237 -3.92 -15.22 -5.28
C VAL A 237 -4.09 -16.53 -4.50
N VAL A 238 -3.15 -17.47 -4.63
CA VAL A 238 -3.19 -18.73 -3.87
C VAL A 238 -3.12 -18.48 -2.35
N HIS A 239 -2.29 -17.52 -1.91
CA HIS A 239 -2.20 -17.16 -0.51
C HIS A 239 -3.52 -16.58 0.03
N TYR A 240 -4.16 -15.68 -0.71
CA TYR A 240 -5.47 -15.15 -0.33
C TYR A 240 -6.57 -16.21 -0.31
N GLN A 241 -6.57 -17.13 -1.28
CA GLN A 241 -7.50 -18.27 -1.28
C GLN A 241 -7.34 -19.14 -0.03
N TYR A 242 -6.10 -19.38 0.40
CA TYR A 242 -5.80 -20.11 1.63
C TYR A 242 -6.36 -19.39 2.88
N LEU A 243 -6.11 -18.09 3.01
CA LEU A 243 -6.61 -17.30 4.15
C LEU A 243 -8.15 -17.26 4.20
N LEU A 244 -8.80 -17.10 3.05
CA LEU A 244 -10.26 -17.12 2.96
C LEU A 244 -10.83 -18.49 3.38
N LYS A 245 -10.20 -19.59 2.96
CA LYS A 245 -10.59 -20.93 3.37
C LYS A 245 -10.46 -21.12 4.87
N GLN A 246 -9.33 -20.70 5.45
CA GLN A 246 -9.11 -20.77 6.90
C GLN A 246 -10.17 -19.96 7.68
N SER A 247 -10.48 -18.75 7.22
CA SER A 247 -11.53 -17.92 7.85
C SER A 247 -12.92 -18.57 7.74
N LEU A 248 -13.22 -19.22 6.62
CA LEU A 248 -14.49 -19.93 6.44
C LEU A 248 -14.60 -21.12 7.40
N ASP A 249 -13.53 -21.91 7.53
CA ASP A 249 -13.50 -23.05 8.44
C ASP A 249 -13.68 -22.60 9.90
N GLU A 250 -13.10 -21.45 10.30
CA GLU A 250 -13.29 -20.87 11.62
C GLU A 250 -14.75 -20.43 11.86
N ILE A 251 -15.38 -19.79 10.87
CA ILE A 251 -16.79 -19.38 10.94
C ILE A 251 -17.69 -20.62 11.11
N LEU A 252 -17.49 -21.65 10.29
CA LEU A 252 -18.27 -22.88 10.36
C LEU A 252 -18.11 -23.59 11.71
N SER A 253 -16.91 -23.59 12.29
CA SER A 253 -16.68 -24.14 13.62
C SER A 253 -17.42 -23.34 14.71
N LYS A 254 -17.43 -22.01 14.63
CA LYS A 254 -18.17 -21.16 15.57
C LYS A 254 -19.68 -21.33 15.43
N ASP A 255 -20.19 -21.48 14.22
CA ASP A 255 -21.61 -21.73 13.99
C ASP A 255 -22.06 -23.06 14.63
N GLN A 256 -21.24 -24.11 14.52
CA GLN A 256 -21.50 -25.39 15.22
C GLN A 256 -21.54 -25.20 16.75
N GLN A 257 -20.61 -24.42 17.30
CA GLN A 257 -20.59 -24.11 18.74
C GLN A 257 -21.84 -23.34 19.17
N ILE A 258 -22.30 -22.38 18.36
CA ILE A 258 -23.53 -21.63 18.63
C ILE A 258 -24.75 -22.56 18.64
N GLU A 259 -24.85 -23.49 17.69
CA GLU A 259 -25.95 -24.47 17.67
C GLU A 259 -25.92 -25.41 18.88
N GLN A 260 -24.73 -25.82 19.34
CA GLN A 260 -24.60 -26.57 20.58
C GLN A 260 -25.10 -25.77 21.79
N LEU A 261 -24.67 -24.51 21.93
CA LEU A 261 -25.10 -23.63 23.02
C LEU A 261 -26.61 -23.36 23.00
N LYS A 262 -27.21 -23.22 21.81
CA LYS A 262 -28.67 -23.10 21.67
C LYS A 262 -29.39 -24.34 22.19
N LYS A 263 -28.85 -25.53 21.91
CA LYS A 263 -29.40 -26.79 22.42
C LYS A 263 -29.29 -26.87 23.94
N GLU A 264 -28.13 -26.56 24.50
CA GLU A 264 -27.90 -26.55 25.95
C GLU A 264 -28.82 -25.55 26.67
N ASN A 265 -29.00 -24.34 26.12
CA ASN A 265 -29.92 -23.34 26.67
C ASN A 265 -31.38 -23.83 26.63
N LYS A 266 -31.79 -24.51 25.56
CA LYS A 266 -33.12 -25.11 25.47
C LYS A 266 -33.32 -26.20 26.54
N ASP A 267 -32.33 -27.06 26.74
CA ASP A 267 -32.38 -28.10 27.76
C ASP A 267 -32.47 -27.50 29.18
N ILE A 268 -31.75 -26.39 29.45
CA ILE A 268 -31.85 -25.63 30.70
C ILE A 268 -33.24 -25.03 30.88
N ASP A 269 -33.82 -24.42 29.84
CA ASP A 269 -35.17 -23.86 29.90
C ASP A 269 -36.22 -24.93 30.19
N ASP A 270 -36.10 -26.10 29.57
CA ASP A 270 -37.00 -27.25 29.82
C ASP A 270 -36.86 -27.77 31.25
N LEU A 271 -35.63 -27.86 31.79
CA LEU A 271 -35.38 -28.21 33.19
C LEU A 271 -35.97 -27.18 34.17
N LEU A 272 -35.84 -25.89 33.88
CA LEU A 272 -36.42 -24.82 34.69
C LEU A 272 -37.95 -24.90 34.71
N ARG A 273 -38.57 -25.14 33.54
CA ARG A 273 -40.03 -25.34 33.44
C ARG A 273 -40.49 -26.54 34.26
N GLN A 274 -39.77 -27.66 34.18
CA GLN A 274 -40.07 -28.85 34.98
C GLN A 274 -39.96 -28.55 36.49
N SER A 275 -38.87 -27.90 36.91
CA SER A 275 -38.66 -27.55 38.32
C SER A 275 -39.73 -26.60 38.86
N LEU A 276 -40.19 -25.63 38.05
CA LEU A 276 -41.29 -24.73 38.42
C LEU A 276 -42.60 -25.50 38.58
N HIS A 277 -42.89 -26.42 37.66
CA HIS A 277 -44.07 -27.29 37.74
C HIS A 277 -44.04 -28.16 39.00
N ASP A 278 -42.89 -28.78 39.30
CA ASP A 278 -42.73 -29.63 40.49
C ASP A 278 -42.93 -28.82 41.78
N ASN A 279 -42.41 -27.59 41.84
CA ASN A 279 -42.61 -26.69 42.97
C ASN A 279 -44.10 -26.31 43.14
N GLU A 280 -44.78 -25.99 42.04
CA GLU A 280 -46.23 -25.71 42.06
C GLU A 280 -47.03 -26.91 42.59
N GLN A 281 -46.72 -28.12 42.15
CA GLN A 281 -47.34 -29.34 42.66
C GLN A 281 -47.09 -29.54 44.16
N GLN A 282 -45.88 -29.28 44.65
CA GLN A 282 -45.55 -29.34 46.07
C GLN A 282 -46.36 -28.33 46.88
N GLN A 283 -46.50 -27.09 46.41
CA GLN A 283 -47.32 -26.05 47.05
C GLN A 283 -48.80 -26.47 47.13
N ILE A 284 -49.35 -27.05 46.06
CA ILE A 284 -50.72 -27.58 46.04
C ILE A 284 -50.88 -28.70 47.08
N GLN A 285 -49.90 -29.61 47.19
CA GLN A 285 -49.94 -30.68 48.19
C GLN A 285 -49.86 -30.16 49.63
N LEU A 286 -49.02 -29.15 49.89
CA LEU A 286 -48.93 -28.50 51.20
C LEU A 286 -50.26 -27.85 51.58
N LYS A 287 -50.87 -27.09 50.68
CA LYS A 287 -52.18 -26.48 50.91
C LYS A 287 -53.26 -27.51 51.23
N LYS A 288 -53.31 -28.62 50.48
CA LYS A 288 -54.21 -29.75 50.78
C LYS A 288 -53.99 -30.33 52.19
N ARG A 289 -52.73 -30.44 52.64
CA ARG A 289 -52.42 -30.91 54.00
C ARG A 289 -52.86 -29.91 55.07
N GLU A 290 -52.68 -28.61 54.84
CA GLU A 290 -53.15 -27.54 55.73
C GLU A 290 -54.68 -27.53 55.86
N ASP A 291 -55.40 -27.73 54.76
CA ASP A 291 -56.86 -27.84 54.75
C ASP A 291 -57.33 -29.04 55.59
N VAL A 292 -56.70 -30.21 55.42
CA VAL A 292 -57.00 -31.42 56.20
C VAL A 292 -56.70 -31.22 57.68
N HIS A 293 -55.56 -30.58 58.01
CA HIS A 293 -55.21 -30.26 59.39
C HIS A 293 -56.23 -29.32 60.02
N SER A 294 -56.66 -28.28 59.30
CA SER A 294 -57.67 -27.32 59.73
C SER A 294 -59.03 -27.98 59.98
N GLN A 295 -59.45 -28.90 59.12
CA GLN A 295 -60.67 -29.69 59.33
C GLN A 295 -60.58 -30.59 60.58
N THR A 296 -59.45 -31.28 60.76
CA THR A 296 -59.21 -32.13 61.94
C THR A 296 -59.24 -31.31 63.22
N LYS A 297 -58.60 -30.13 63.22
CA LYS A 297 -58.61 -29.19 64.35
C LYS A 297 -60.03 -28.75 64.71
N ARG A 298 -60.85 -28.36 63.72
CA ARG A 298 -62.27 -28.01 63.94
C ARG A 298 -63.06 -29.16 64.55
N LYS A 299 -62.91 -30.39 64.05
CA LYS A 299 -63.54 -31.59 64.63
C LYS A 299 -63.13 -31.79 66.09
N TYR A 300 -61.85 -31.63 66.40
CA TYR A 300 -61.36 -31.76 67.77
C TYR A 300 -61.93 -30.67 68.69
N GLU A 301 -61.99 -29.42 68.23
CA GLU A 301 -62.63 -28.32 68.94
C GLU A 301 -64.13 -28.58 69.19
N GLU A 302 -64.85 -29.15 68.23
CA GLU A 302 -66.26 -29.56 68.39
C GLU A 302 -66.42 -30.67 69.43
N LEU A 303 -65.58 -31.72 69.36
CA LEU A 303 -65.57 -32.80 70.34
C LEU A 303 -65.23 -32.30 71.75
N TYR A 304 -64.25 -31.41 71.88
CA TYR A 304 -63.88 -30.81 73.16
C TYR A 304 -65.03 -29.96 73.74
N LYS A 305 -65.70 -29.15 72.91
CA LYS A 305 -66.90 -28.41 73.31
C LYS A 305 -68.02 -29.34 73.77
N ALA A 306 -68.22 -30.47 73.10
CA ALA A 306 -69.20 -31.48 73.49
C ALA A 306 -68.84 -32.15 74.84
N TYR A 307 -67.56 -32.47 75.06
CA TYR A 307 -67.06 -33.02 76.32
C TYR A 307 -67.31 -32.07 77.51
N ILE A 308 -66.99 -30.77 77.36
CA ILE A 308 -67.24 -29.77 78.41
C ILE A 308 -68.73 -29.71 78.75
N LYS A 309 -69.62 -29.69 77.75
CA LYS A 309 -71.07 -29.72 77.97
C LYS A 309 -71.54 -30.97 78.73
N LEU A 310 -70.98 -32.15 78.43
CA LEU A 310 -71.30 -33.39 79.15
C LEU A 310 -70.83 -33.32 80.61
N LYS A 311 -69.62 -32.81 80.84
CA LYS A 311 -69.05 -32.62 82.18
C LYS A 311 -69.92 -31.67 83.03
N ASP A 312 -70.43 -30.59 82.44
CA ASP A 312 -71.28 -29.62 83.14
C ASP A 312 -72.69 -30.17 83.46
N ASN A 313 -73.21 -31.11 82.64
CA ASN A 313 -74.51 -31.76 82.86
C ASN A 313 -74.46 -32.97 83.82
N CYS A 314 -73.31 -33.63 83.96
CA CYS A 314 -73.10 -34.69 84.94
C CYS A 314 -72.67 -34.08 86.28
N GLY A 315 -73.65 -33.57 87.04
CA GLY A 315 -73.43 -33.12 88.41
C GLY A 315 -72.77 -34.21 89.27
N THR A 316 -71.69 -33.83 89.95
CA THR A 316 -71.19 -34.35 91.24
C THR A 316 -71.42 -35.85 91.51
N GLN A 317 -70.44 -36.70 91.18
CA GLN A 317 -70.13 -37.86 92.00
C GLN A 317 -68.61 -37.99 92.15
N ARG A 318 -68.16 -37.86 93.40
CA ARG A 318 -66.79 -38.13 93.88
C ARG A 318 -66.39 -39.59 93.65
N ILE A 319 -65.07 -39.82 93.82
CA ILE A 319 -64.31 -41.10 93.92
C ILE A 319 -63.97 -41.62 92.50
N ILE A 320 -62.73 -41.93 92.10
CA ILE A 320 -61.51 -42.38 92.80
C ILE A 320 -60.25 -41.87 92.06
N ASP A 321 -59.20 -41.61 92.83
CA ASP A 321 -57.80 -41.70 92.40
C ASP A 321 -57.49 -43.00 91.63
N THR A 322 -56.41 -43.00 90.85
CA THR A 322 -55.41 -44.09 90.66
C THR A 322 -54.93 -44.18 89.19
N GLU A 323 -53.61 -44.07 89.04
CA GLU A 323 -52.78 -44.53 87.91
C GLU A 323 -52.98 -43.92 86.51
N ILE A 324 -52.34 -42.77 86.28
CA ILE A 324 -51.71 -42.50 84.98
C ILE A 324 -50.23 -42.89 85.12
N ALA A 325 -49.98 -44.19 85.05
CA ALA A 325 -48.65 -44.73 84.85
C ALA A 325 -48.29 -44.59 83.36
N SER A 326 -47.21 -43.85 83.10
CA SER A 326 -46.16 -44.21 82.13
C SER A 326 -46.64 -44.67 80.73
N SER A 327 -46.98 -43.70 79.88
CA SER A 327 -46.80 -43.87 78.43
C SER A 327 -45.72 -42.91 77.96
N THR A 328 -44.48 -43.38 78.07
CA THR A 328 -43.28 -42.76 77.50
C THR A 328 -43.49 -42.60 76.00
N ILE A 329 -43.80 -41.39 75.56
CA ILE A 329 -43.78 -41.02 74.13
C ILE A 329 -42.30 -40.97 73.75
N THR A 330 -41.80 -42.04 73.15
CA THR A 330 -40.47 -42.09 72.53
C THR A 330 -40.47 -41.16 71.32
N ILE A 331 -40.03 -39.92 71.52
CA ILE A 331 -39.73 -38.98 70.44
C ILE A 331 -38.47 -39.49 69.75
N ASN A 332 -38.64 -40.33 68.73
CA ASN A 332 -37.57 -40.69 67.81
C ASN A 332 -37.14 -39.42 67.05
N ARG A 333 -36.09 -38.76 67.54
CA ARG A 333 -35.35 -37.75 66.78
C ARG A 333 -34.80 -38.41 65.51
N PRO A 334 -35.17 -37.96 64.30
CA PRO A 334 -34.51 -38.42 63.10
C PRO A 334 -33.05 -37.98 63.15
N LYS A 335 -32.12 -38.94 63.03
CA LYS A 335 -30.70 -38.68 62.87
C LYS A 335 -30.52 -37.82 61.61
N SER A 336 -30.05 -36.59 61.80
CA SER A 336 -29.59 -35.72 60.71
C SER A 336 -28.30 -36.32 60.14
N THR A 337 -28.41 -37.08 59.06
CA THR A 337 -27.27 -37.45 58.23
C THR A 337 -26.88 -36.20 57.42
N ILE A 338 -25.95 -35.42 57.97
CA ILE A 338 -25.20 -34.42 57.21
C ILE A 338 -24.12 -35.20 56.47
N ASP A 339 -24.43 -35.63 55.25
CA ASP A 339 -23.40 -36.14 54.35
C ASP A 339 -22.75 -35.00 53.57
N ASN A 340 -21.43 -35.05 53.59
CA ASN A 340 -20.50 -34.13 52.96
C ASN A 340 -20.72 -34.05 51.44
N VAL A 341 -21.15 -32.89 50.94
CA VAL A 341 -20.95 -32.55 49.53
C VAL A 341 -19.59 -31.86 49.39
N ARG A 342 -18.61 -32.70 49.04
CA ARG A 342 -17.25 -32.34 48.66
C ARG A 342 -17.31 -31.63 47.30
N LYS A 343 -16.89 -30.37 47.29
CA LYS A 343 -16.63 -29.58 46.07
C LYS A 343 -15.71 -30.33 45.11
N LYS A 344 -16.07 -30.36 43.84
CA LYS A 344 -15.15 -30.32 42.70
C LYS A 344 -15.71 -29.36 41.68
#